data_AF-A0AAW2L749-F1
#
_entry.id   AF-A0AAW2L749-F1
#
_cell.length_a   1.000
_cell.length_b   1.000
_cell.length_c   1.000
_cell.angle_alpha   90.00
_cell.angle_beta   90.00
_cell.angle_gamma   90.00
#
_symmetry.space_group_name_H-M   'P 1'
#
loop_
_entity.id
_entity.type
_entity.pdbx_description
1 polymer ?
#
loop_
_entity_poly.entity_id
_entity_poly.type
_entity_poly.pdbx_seq_one_letter_code
_entity_poly.pdbx_strand_id
1 'polypeptide(L)'
;MSLISLPLDRNNYLTWGRAICLVIRAKLKLGKCERLAANADNFEQWQRVEYIEVSWLFNSISEDIAEAFVYTTSARVLWLELKASFGESNGPLFTRFRERYLPLLKVICL
;
A
#
# COMPACT_ATOMS: atom_id res chain seq x y z
N MET A 1 -14.90 -7.11 7.94
CA MET A 1 -14.16 -8.20 7.26
C MET A 1 -12.74 -7.72 7.04
N SER A 2 -11.74 -8.40 7.60
CA SER A 2 -10.35 -8.05 7.31
C SER A 2 -9.96 -8.58 5.93
N LEU A 3 -9.43 -7.72 5.05
CA LEU A 3 -8.91 -8.12 3.74
C LEU A 3 -7.60 -8.92 3.87
N ILE A 4 -6.90 -8.80 5.00
CA ILE A 4 -5.62 -9.44 5.26
C ILE A 4 -5.68 -10.09 6.65
N SER A 5 -5.47 -11.41 6.69
CA SER A 5 -5.50 -12.17 7.95
C SER A 5 -4.31 -11.89 8.88
N LEU A 6 -3.29 -11.19 8.38
CA LEU A 6 -2.06 -10.87 9.10
C LEU A 6 -1.79 -9.34 9.06
N PRO A 7 -2.32 -8.55 10.01
CA PRO A 7 -2.06 -7.12 10.05
C PRO A 7 -0.56 -6.84 10.20
N LEU A 8 -0.10 -5.69 9.68
CA LEU A 8 1.27 -5.26 9.86
C LEU A 8 1.59 -5.18 11.34
N ASP A 9 2.66 -5.86 11.73
CA ASP A 9 3.31 -5.72 13.02
C ASP A 9 4.74 -5.19 12.81
N ARG A 10 5.53 -5.13 13.88
CA ARG A 10 6.89 -4.57 13.82
C ARG A 10 7.90 -5.45 13.07
N ASN A 11 7.60 -6.73 12.85
CA ASN A 11 8.52 -7.75 12.36
C ASN A 11 8.08 -8.41 11.03
N ASN A 12 6.82 -8.25 10.62
CA ASN A 12 6.24 -8.99 9.50
C ASN A 12 6.15 -8.19 8.18
N TYR A 13 6.79 -7.01 8.10
CA TYR A 13 6.67 -6.06 6.99
C TYR A 13 6.85 -6.68 5.60
N LEU A 14 7.81 -7.60 5.40
CA LEU A 14 8.00 -8.27 4.10
C LEU A 14 6.78 -9.10 3.68
N THR A 15 6.25 -9.90 4.61
CA THR A 15 5.11 -10.79 4.37
C THR A 15 3.85 -9.96 4.16
N TRP A 16 3.63 -8.97 5.03
CA TRP A 16 2.52 -8.01 4.95
C TRP A 16 2.56 -7.21 3.64
N GLY A 17 3.71 -6.63 3.30
CA GLY A 17 3.88 -5.81 2.10
C GLY A 17 3.66 -6.63 0.82
N ARG A 18 4.07 -7.91 0.81
CA ARG A 18 3.76 -8.84 -0.29
C ARG A 18 2.25 -9.12 -0.39
N ALA A 19 1.57 -9.33 0.74
CA ALA A 19 0.14 -9.59 0.78
C ALA A 19 -0.67 -8.39 0.26
N ILE A 20 -0.35 -7.17 0.72
CA ILE A 20 -0.95 -5.92 0.21
C ILE A 20 -0.77 -5.79 -1.30
N CYS A 21 0.46 -5.99 -1.80
CA CYS A 21 0.74 -5.95 -3.24
C CYS A 21 -0.13 -6.94 -4.03
N LEU A 22 -0.35 -8.15 -3.50
CA LEU A 22 -1.17 -9.17 -4.16
C LEU A 22 -2.65 -8.81 -4.16
N VAL A 23 -3.18 -8.29 -3.06
CA VAL A 23 -4.58 -7.84 -2.97
C VAL A 23 -4.84 -6.69 -3.93
N ILE A 24 -3.98 -5.66 -3.93
CA ILE A 24 -4.07 -4.52 -4.85
C ILE A 24 -4.03 -5.04 -6.29
N ARG A 25 -3.09 -5.91 -6.64
CA ARG A 25 -3.00 -6.49 -8.00
C ARG A 25 -4.23 -7.29 -8.41
N ALA A 26 -4.78 -8.10 -7.51
CA ALA A 26 -5.99 -8.87 -7.79
C ALA A 26 -7.16 -7.90 -8.05
N LYS A 27 -7.29 -6.86 -7.23
CA LYS A 27 -8.37 -5.86 -7.36
C LYS A 27 -8.24 -4.97 -8.60
N LEU A 28 -7.03 -4.51 -8.93
CA LEU A 28 -6.78 -3.72 -10.15
C LEU A 28 -7.01 -4.56 -11.42
N LYS A 29 -6.67 -5.86 -11.39
CA LYS A 29 -6.98 -6.79 -12.50
C LYS A 29 -8.47 -7.11 -12.64
N LEU A 30 -9.25 -7.01 -11.57
CA LEU A 30 -10.68 -7.37 -11.56
C LEU A 30 -11.60 -6.31 -12.16
N GLY A 31 -11.06 -5.19 -12.65
CA GLY A 31 -11.79 -4.35 -13.60
C GLY A 31 -11.21 -2.96 -13.69
N LYS A 32 -10.70 -2.60 -14.89
CA LYS A 32 -10.51 -1.23 -15.44
C LYS A 32 -9.93 -0.13 -14.52
N CYS A 33 -9.50 -0.42 -13.31
CA CYS A 33 -8.76 0.48 -12.44
C CYS A 33 -7.29 0.36 -12.85
N GLU A 34 -6.98 0.78 -14.08
CA GLU A 34 -5.65 1.38 -14.24
C GLU A 34 -5.68 2.64 -13.38
N ARG A 35 -4.65 2.85 -12.57
CA ARG A 35 -4.48 4.13 -11.89
C ARG A 35 -4.22 5.16 -12.98
N LEU A 36 -5.30 5.79 -13.43
CA LEU A 36 -5.25 6.84 -14.43
C LEU A 36 -4.42 7.97 -13.84
N ALA A 37 -3.51 8.54 -14.63
CA ALA A 37 -2.87 9.79 -14.22
C ALA A 37 -3.98 10.80 -13.91
N ALA A 38 -3.94 11.43 -12.73
CA ALA A 38 -4.92 12.42 -12.35
C ALA A 38 -5.00 13.51 -13.42
N ASN A 39 -6.08 13.47 -14.22
CA ASN A 39 -6.42 14.47 -15.22
C ASN A 39 -7.81 15.01 -14.90
N ALA A 40 -8.14 16.18 -15.45
CA ALA A 40 -9.40 16.86 -15.14
C ALA A 40 -10.63 15.96 -15.36
N ASP A 41 -10.59 15.10 -16.37
CA ASP A 41 -11.71 14.24 -16.77
C ASP A 41 -11.91 13.03 -15.83
N ASN A 42 -10.88 12.56 -15.13
CA ASN A 42 -10.96 11.35 -14.29
C ASN A 42 -10.61 11.59 -12.81
N PHE A 43 -10.53 12.86 -12.38
CA PHE A 43 -10.12 13.22 -11.02
C PHE A 43 -10.99 12.55 -9.94
N GLU A 44 -12.32 12.52 -10.11
CA GLU A 44 -13.20 11.87 -9.14
C GLU A 44 -12.96 10.36 -9.03
N GLN A 45 -12.71 9.69 -10.16
CA GLN A 45 -12.44 8.25 -10.18
C GLN A 45 -11.10 7.96 -9.53
N TRP A 46 -10.07 8.75 -9.85
CA TRP A 46 -8.76 8.69 -9.22
C TRP A 46 -8.86 8.88 -7.70
N GLN A 47 -9.59 9.89 -7.24
CA GLN A 47 -9.75 10.19 -5.83
C GLN A 47 -10.50 9.08 -5.07
N ARG A 48 -11.51 8.45 -5.69
CA ARG A 48 -12.17 7.27 -5.10
C ARG A 48 -11.22 6.09 -4.94
N VAL A 49 -10.38 5.83 -5.94
CA VAL A 49 -9.36 4.77 -5.87
C VAL A 49 -8.34 5.07 -4.76
N GLU A 50 -7.85 6.31 -4.66
CA GLU A 50 -6.94 6.73 -3.57
C GLU A 50 -7.56 6.48 -2.19
N TYR A 51 -8.82 6.86 -1.95
CA TYR A 51 -9.48 6.61 -0.66
C TYR A 51 -9.68 5.12 -0.35
N ILE A 52 -9.98 4.32 -1.37
CA ILE A 52 -10.11 2.87 -1.21
C ILE A 52 -8.75 2.27 -0.82
N GLU A 53 -7.66 2.67 -1.48
CA GLU A 53 -6.32 2.21 -1.16
C GLU A 53 -5.88 2.63 0.25
N VAL A 54 -6.14 3.87 0.65
CA VAL A 54 -5.91 4.37 2.01
C VAL A 54 -6.65 3.49 3.02
N SER A 55 -7.94 3.23 2.77
CA SER A 55 -8.74 2.38 3.67
C SER A 55 -8.18 0.96 3.78
N TRP A 56 -7.70 0.37 2.68
CA TRP A 56 -7.12 -0.98 2.71
C TRP A 56 -5.81 -1.02 3.47
N LEU A 57 -4.97 0.01 3.29
CA LEU A 57 -3.73 0.17 4.04
C LEU A 57 -4.02 0.29 5.54
N PHE A 58 -4.84 1.24 5.97
CA PHE A 58 -5.19 1.40 7.38
C PHE A 58 -5.82 0.13 7.99
N ASN A 59 -6.74 -0.52 7.29
CA ASN A 59 -7.39 -1.75 7.77
C ASN A 59 -6.46 -2.97 7.80
N SER A 60 -5.24 -2.85 7.26
CA SER A 60 -4.25 -3.92 7.23
C SER A 60 -3.11 -3.73 8.22
N ILE A 61 -3.15 -2.68 9.03
CA ILE A 61 -2.10 -2.33 9.99
C ILE A 61 -2.66 -2.56 11.40
N SER A 62 -1.82 -2.99 12.35
CA SER A 62 -2.23 -3.12 13.73
C SER A 62 -2.60 -1.75 14.34
N GLU A 63 -3.53 -1.74 15.28
CA GLU A 63 -4.08 -0.49 15.86
C GLU A 63 -2.98 0.39 16.48
N ASP A 64 -1.99 -0.23 17.15
CA ASP A 64 -0.84 0.46 17.76
C ASP A 64 0.09 1.14 16.75
N ILE A 65 0.09 0.68 15.50
CA ILE A 65 0.83 1.31 14.40
C ILE A 65 -0.07 2.32 13.69
N ALA A 66 -1.35 2.01 13.48
CA ALA A 66 -2.29 2.88 12.78
C ALA A 66 -2.46 4.26 13.46
N GLU A 67 -2.45 4.31 14.79
CA GLU A 67 -2.55 5.55 15.56
C GLU A 67 -1.42 6.55 15.21
N ALA A 68 -0.21 6.05 14.93
CA ALA A 68 0.94 6.88 14.56
C ALA A 68 0.80 7.55 13.17
N PHE A 69 -0.11 7.06 12.32
CA PHE A 69 -0.27 7.52 10.94
C PHE A 69 -1.65 8.09 10.63
N VAL A 70 -2.50 8.31 11.63
CA VAL A 70 -3.92 8.70 11.47
C VAL A 70 -4.14 9.97 10.61
N TYR A 71 -3.15 10.87 10.55
CA TYR A 71 -3.21 12.10 9.76
C TYR A 71 -2.80 11.93 8.29
N THR A 72 -2.29 10.76 7.91
CA THR A 72 -1.81 10.50 6.56
C THR A 72 -2.99 10.17 5.65
N THR A 73 -3.29 11.09 4.72
CA THR A 73 -4.45 10.99 3.81
C THR A 73 -4.13 10.40 2.44
N SER A 74 -2.85 10.16 2.12
CA SER A 74 -2.43 9.54 0.87
C SER A 74 -1.90 8.14 1.10
N ALA A 75 -2.37 7.19 0.28
CA ALA A 75 -1.94 5.79 0.32
C ALA A 75 -0.44 5.68 0.06
N ARG A 76 0.07 6.52 -0.84
CA ARG A 76 1.50 6.60 -1.18
C ARG A 76 2.33 7.06 0.00
N VAL A 77 1.93 8.14 0.66
CA VAL A 77 2.68 8.69 1.80
C VAL A 77 2.71 7.65 2.91
N LEU A 78 1.54 7.07 3.25
CA LEU A 78 1.43 6.04 4.27
C LEU A 78 2.32 4.83 3.97
N TRP A 79 2.31 4.33 2.72
CA TRP A 79 3.17 3.23 2.32
C TRP A 79 4.67 3.53 2.50
N LEU A 80 5.11 4.74 2.12
CA LEU A 80 6.51 5.15 2.24
C LEU A 80 6.94 5.31 3.69
N GLU A 81 6.09 5.85 4.54
CA GLU A 81 6.37 6.00 5.98
C GLU A 81 6.45 4.64 6.69
N LEU A 82 5.53 3.73 6.40
CA LEU A 82 5.58 2.35 6.90
C LEU A 82 6.82 1.63 6.41
N LYS A 83 7.21 1.87 5.14
CA LYS A 83 8.44 1.33 4.56
C LYS A 83 9.68 1.86 5.26
N ALA A 84 9.75 3.15 5.55
CA ALA A 84 10.89 3.74 6.25
C ALA A 84 10.99 3.22 7.69
N SER A 85 9.84 3.05 8.34
CA SER A 85 9.76 2.64 9.75
C SER A 85 10.01 1.14 9.97
N PHE A 86 9.51 0.28 9.07
CA PHE A 86 9.50 -1.18 9.24
C PHE A 86 10.18 -1.96 8.11
N GLY A 87 10.64 -1.29 7.05
CA GLY A 87 11.29 -1.94 5.91
C GLY A 87 12.75 -2.32 6.15
N GLU A 88 13.46 -1.57 6.99
CA GLU A 88 14.88 -1.83 7.28
C GLU A 88 15.12 -2.96 8.28
N SER A 89 14.14 -3.30 9.12
CA SER A 89 14.24 -4.39 10.10
C SER A 89 14.44 -5.77 9.46
N ASN A 90 14.30 -5.90 8.13
CA ASN A 90 14.40 -7.15 7.37
C ASN A 90 15.59 -7.27 6.40
N GLY A 91 16.56 -6.34 6.43
CA GLY A 91 17.88 -6.53 5.78
C GLY A 91 17.88 -6.88 4.27
N PRO A 92 18.91 -7.59 3.75
CA PRO A 92 19.19 -7.76 2.30
C PRO A 92 18.07 -8.41 1.46
N LEU A 93 17.11 -9.11 2.09
CA LEU A 93 15.94 -9.68 1.42
C LEU A 93 15.00 -8.57 0.91
N PHE A 94 14.95 -7.44 1.61
CA PHE A 94 14.15 -6.30 1.21
C PHE A 94 14.70 -5.60 -0.03
N THR A 95 16.03 -5.53 -0.19
CA THR A 95 16.68 -4.94 -1.36
C THR A 95 16.32 -5.69 -2.64
N ARG A 96 16.20 -7.02 -2.58
CA ARG A 96 15.74 -7.85 -3.72
C ARG A 96 14.25 -7.67 -4.02
N PHE A 97 13.41 -7.48 -2.99
CA PHE A 97 12.03 -7.07 -3.17
C PHE A 97 11.95 -5.69 -3.83
N ARG A 98 12.79 -4.73 -3.43
CA ARG A 98 12.85 -3.40 -4.02
C ARG A 98 12.98 -3.46 -5.54
N GLU A 99 13.96 -4.19 -6.07
CA GLU A 99 14.21 -4.27 -7.52
C GLU A 99 13.08 -4.95 -8.29
N ARG A 100 12.49 -6.02 -7.73
CA ARG A 100 11.41 -6.78 -8.38
C ARG A 100 10.09 -6.00 -8.43
N TYR A 101 9.83 -5.13 -7.44
CA TYR A 101 8.55 -4.45 -7.25
C TYR A 101 8.61 -2.93 -7.44
N LEU A 102 9.78 -2.31 -7.65
CA LEU A 102 9.91 -0.87 -7.97
C LEU A 102 9.08 -0.42 -9.18
N PRO A 103 8.99 -1.20 -10.28
CA PRO A 103 8.13 -0.84 -11.41
C PRO A 103 6.64 -0.93 -11.07
N LEU A 104 6.28 -1.64 -10.00
CA LEU A 104 4.91 -1.97 -9.60
C LEU A 104 4.42 -1.05 -8.48
N LEU A 105 5.35 -0.54 -7.66
CA LEU A 105 5.11 0.61 -6.78
C LEU A 105 4.80 1.88 -7.58
N LYS A 106 5.13 1.95 -8.87
CA LYS A 106 4.62 3.02 -9.76
C LYS A 106 3.10 3.03 -9.87
N VAL A 107 2.41 1.92 -9.60
CA VAL A 107 0.93 1.84 -9.57
C VAL A 107 0.34 2.32 -8.25
N ILE A 108 1.17 2.52 -7.21
CA ILE A 108 0.80 3.26 -5.99
C ILE A 108 1.38 4.70 -6.04
N CYS A 109 2.39 4.94 -6.89
CA CYS A 109 3.16 6.19 -6.96
C CYS A 109 2.86 7.11 -8.17
N LEU A 110 1.95 6.75 -9.06
CA LEU A 110 1.40 7.62 -10.12
C LEU A 110 -0.11 7.56 -10.04
#